data_AF-Q0ZRG9-F1
#
_entry.id   AF-Q0ZRG9-F1
#
_cell.length_a   1.000
_cell.length_b   1.000
_cell.length_c   1.000
_cell.angle_alpha   90.00
_cell.angle_beta   90.00
_cell.angle_gamma   90.00
#
_symmetry.space_group_name_H-M   'P 1'
#
loop_
_entity.id
_entity.type
_entity.pdbx_description
1 polymer ?
#
loop_
_entity_poly.entity_id
_entity_poly.type
_entity_poly.pdbx_seq_one_letter_code
_entity_poly.pdbx_strand_id
1 'polypeptide(L)' 'KRKRRTIIEKNVKGVLENHFEKMPRPSTSDISSLAESLGLDREVVRVWFCNRRQKERRVS' A
#
# COMPACT_ATOMS: atom_id res chain seq x y z
N LYS A 1 -16.88 8.85 -10.66
CA LYS A 1 -16.51 9.90 -9.68
C LYS A 1 -15.12 9.57 -9.12
N ARG A 2 -14.10 10.42 -9.31
CA ARG A 2 -12.75 10.17 -8.74
C ARG A 2 -12.83 10.36 -7.21
N LYS A 3 -12.54 9.30 -6.43
CA LYS A 3 -12.37 9.42 -4.97
C LYS A 3 -11.29 10.49 -4.69
N ARG A 4 -11.48 11.31 -3.64
CA ARG A 4 -10.47 12.28 -3.20
C ARG A 4 -9.14 11.54 -3.04
N ARG A 5 -8.08 12.13 -3.58
CA ARG A 5 -6.73 11.55 -3.51
C ARG A 5 -6.34 11.46 -2.04
N THR A 6 -6.21 10.25 -1.53
CA THR A 6 -5.69 10.04 -0.18
C THR A 6 -4.21 10.40 -0.21
N ILE A 7 -3.81 11.42 0.55
CA ILE A 7 -2.41 11.75 0.77
C ILE A 7 -1.84 10.62 1.64
N ILE A 8 -0.92 9.85 1.08
CA ILE A 8 -0.19 8.85 1.87
C ILE A 8 0.91 9.61 2.58
N GLU A 9 0.67 9.91 3.85
CA GLU A 9 1.63 10.55 4.74
C GLU A 9 2.96 9.78 4.78
N LYS A 10 4.08 10.48 5.02
CA LYS A 10 5.41 9.84 5.11
C LYS A 10 5.44 8.69 6.12
N ASN A 11 4.75 8.84 7.25
CA ASN A 11 4.65 7.80 8.28
C ASN A 11 3.99 6.53 7.73
N VAL A 12 2.84 6.69 7.07
CA VAL A 12 2.08 5.59 6.45
C VAL A 12 2.89 4.92 5.33
N LYS A 13 3.60 5.71 4.51
CA LYS A 13 4.49 5.19 3.48
C LYS A 13 5.60 4.32 4.08
N GLY A 14 6.22 4.75 5.18
CA GLY A 14 7.26 3.98 5.87
C GLY A 14 6.74 2.63 6.37
N VAL A 15 5.53 2.59 6.94
CA VAL A 15 4.89 1.34 7.38
C VAL A 15 4.62 0.41 6.20
N LEU A 16 4.07 0.95 5.10
CA LEU A 16 3.80 0.19 3.88
C LEU A 16 5.09 -0.37 3.25
N GLU A 17 6.18 0.38 3.25
CA GLU A 17 7.50 -0.07 2.75
C GLU A 17 8.09 -1.17 3.62
N ASN A 18 8.13 -0.99 4.95
CA ASN A 18 8.61 -2.02 5.87
C ASN A 18 7.80 -3.32 5.77
N HIS A 19 6.48 -3.21 5.57
CA HIS A 19 5.62 -4.38 5.35
C HIS A 19 5.89 -5.02 3.98
N PHE A 20 6.11 -4.22 2.93
CA PHE A 20 6.45 -4.69 1.59
C PHE A 20 7.77 -5.48 1.53
N GLU A 21 8.78 -5.05 2.28
CA GLU A 21 10.07 -5.75 2.36
C GLU A 21 9.93 -7.16 2.94
N LYS A 22 9.04 -7.33 3.92
CA LYS A 22 8.74 -8.65 4.53
C LYS A 22 7.77 -9.46 3.69
N MET A 23 6.77 -8.80 3.10
CA MET A 23 5.68 -9.44 2.38
C MET A 23 5.27 -8.61 1.15
N PRO A 24 5.94 -8.80 -0.01
CA PRO A 24 5.66 -8.04 -1.23
C PRO A 24 4.34 -8.42 -1.92
N ARG A 25 3.73 -9.54 -1.49
CA ARG A 25 2.43 -10.05 -1.94
C ARG A 25 1.49 -10.26 -0.74
N PRO A 26 1.00 -9.18 -0.11
CA PRO A 26 0.03 -9.30 0.97
C PRO A 26 -1.28 -9.89 0.42
N SER A 27 -1.93 -10.72 1.22
CA SER A 27 -3.24 -11.29 0.89
C SER A 27 -4.35 -10.24 1.08
N THR A 28 -5.56 -10.53 0.61
CA THR A 28 -6.71 -9.64 0.79
C THR A 28 -7.01 -9.34 2.26
N SER A 29 -6.77 -10.33 3.14
CA SER A 29 -6.89 -10.17 4.60
C SER A 29 -5.83 -9.20 5.12
N ASP A 30 -4.56 -9.39 4.76
CA ASP A 30 -3.45 -8.52 5.20
C ASP A 30 -3.67 -7.07 4.74
N ILE A 31 -4.11 -6.88 3.49
CA ILE A 31 -4.45 -5.56 2.96
C ILE A 31 -5.56 -4.91 3.79
N SER A 32 -6.57 -5.68 4.22
CA SER A 32 -7.68 -5.16 5.03
C SER A 32 -7.22 -4.78 6.43
N SER A 33 -6.46 -5.65 7.10
CA SER A 33 -5.90 -5.37 8.42
C SER A 33 -4.97 -4.15 8.41
N LEU A 34 -4.15 -4.03 7.37
CA LEU A 34 -3.23 -2.90 7.22
C LEU A 34 -3.98 -1.60 6.89
N ALA A 35 -5.04 -1.68 6.10
CA ALA A 35 -5.90 -0.54 5.82
C ALA A 35 -6.62 -0.05 7.08
N GLU A 36 -7.18 -0.96 7.89
CA GLU A 36 -7.77 -0.60 9.20
C GLU A 36 -6.74 0.01 10.15
N SER A 37 -5.57 -0.62 10.29
CA SER A 37 -4.51 -0.13 11.18
C SER A 37 -3.98 1.24 10.77
N LEU A 38 -4.00 1.57 9.47
CA LEU A 38 -3.54 2.85 8.93
C LEU A 38 -4.68 3.86 8.73
N GLY A 39 -5.94 3.47 9.00
CA GLY A 39 -7.11 4.30 8.71
C GLY A 39 -7.29 4.63 7.22
N LEU A 40 -6.82 3.76 6.33
CA LEU A 40 -6.86 3.93 4.89
C LEU A 40 -7.96 3.09 4.24
N ASP A 41 -8.32 3.46 3.00
CA ASP A 41 -9.14 2.62 2.14
C ASP A 41 -8.34 1.38 1.68
N ARG A 42 -8.97 0.20 1.71
CA ARG A 42 -8.37 -1.06 1.22
C ARG A 42 -7.84 -0.94 -0.20
N GLU A 43 -8.54 -0.19 -1.04
CA GLU A 43 -8.13 0.07 -2.42
C GLU A 43 -6.85 0.91 -2.50
N VAL A 44 -6.64 1.87 -1.59
CA VAL A 44 -5.41 2.68 -1.53
C VAL A 44 -4.22 1.79 -1.22
N VAL A 45 -4.33 0.94 -0.20
CA VAL A 45 -3.28 -0.02 0.17
C VAL A 45 -3.02 -0.98 -0.99
N ARG A 46 -4.06 -1.59 -1.57
CA ARG A 46 -3.93 -2.50 -2.72
C ARG A 46 -3.21 -1.84 -3.92
N VAL A 47 -3.64 -0.63 -4.31
CA VAL A 47 -3.04 0.12 -5.43
C VAL A 47 -1.60 0.50 -5.11
N TRP A 48 -1.31 0.89 -3.86
CA TRP A 48 0.05 1.19 -3.43
C TRP A 48 0.96 -0.02 -3.59
N PHE A 49 0.55 -1.21 -3.13
CA PHE A 49 1.32 -2.45 -3.31
C PHE A 49 1.52 -2.80 -4.80
N CYS A 50 0.48 -2.64 -5.63
CA CYS A 50 0.60 -2.81 -7.08
C CYS A 50 1.61 -1.83 -7.69
N ASN A 51 1.54 -0.55 -7.35
CA ASN A 51 2.44 0.48 -7.85
C ASN A 51 3.87 0.27 -7.35
N ARG A 52 4.05 -0.14 -6.08
CA ARG A 52 5.36 -0.43 -5.49
C ARG A 52 6.04 -1.60 -6.20
N ARG A 53 5.32 -2.68 -6.50
CA ARG A 53 5.83 -3.80 -7.33
C ARG A 53 6.15 -3.39 -8.75
N GLN A 54 5.32 -2.56 -9.38
CA GLN A 54 5.62 -2.04 -10.70
C GLN A 54 6.87 -1.17 -10.69
N LYS A 55 7.08 -0.36 -9.64
CA LYS A 55 8.29 0.43 -9.47
C LYS A 55 9.53 -0.46 -9.38
N GLU A 56 9.51 -1.53 -8.58
CA GLU A 56 10.62 -2.50 -8.53
C GLU A 56 10.96 -3.05 -9.93
N ARG A 57 9.94 -3.37 -10.73
CA ARG A 57 10.13 -3.90 -12.10
C ARG A 57 10.56 -2.85 -13.13
N ARG A 58 10.34 -1.56 -12.88
CA ARG A 58 10.70 -0.46 -13.79
C ARG A 58 12.12 0.05 -13.59
N VAL A 59 12.76 -0.31 -12.48
CA VAL A 59 14.16 0.07 -12.18
C VAL A 59 15.12 -1.08 -12.57
N SER A 60 14.67 -2.01 -13.42
CA SER A 60 15.53 -2.95 -14.16
C SER A 60 15.80 -2.46 -15.57
#